data_AF-A0A3D2ABG0-F1
#
_entry.id   AF-A0A3D2ABG0-F1
#
_cell.length_a   1.000
_cell.length_b   1.000
_cell.length_c   1.000
_cell.angle_alpha   90.00
_cell.angle_beta   90.00
_cell.angle_gamma   90.00
#
_symmetry.space_group_name_H-M   'P 1'
#
loop_
_entity.id
_entity.type
_entity.pdbx_description
1 polymer ?
#
loop_
_entity_poly.entity_id
_entity_poly.type
_entity_poly.pdbx_seq_one_letter_code
_entity_poly.pdbx_strand_id
1 'polypeptide(L)'
;MIKCKNVKTFYVGNHGEFDFMVSRILRELADEFDISFYIVLAYMPLKTDDNNDYSYTILPDGIERVPKRFAIDYRNKWMLKRADFVVTYITEKIVSRSAQFKDYAMRQNKTVIEISEINSHK
;
A
#
# COMPACT_ATOMS: atom_id res chain seq x y z
N MET A 1 1.99 -2.55 -18.15
CA MET A 1 0.62 -2.77 -17.64
C MET A 1 -0.02 -1.52 -17.00
N ILE A 2 0.70 -0.67 -16.25
CA ILE A 2 0.11 0.54 -15.61
C ILE A 2 0.23 1.82 -16.46
N LYS A 3 1.25 1.94 -17.34
CA LYS A 3 1.45 3.12 -18.21
C LYS A 3 0.23 3.49 -19.09
N CYS A 4 -0.65 2.54 -19.39
CA CYS A 4 -1.81 2.75 -20.28
C CYS A 4 -3.11 3.14 -19.54
N LYS A 5 -3.07 3.42 -18.24
CA LYS A 5 -4.26 3.69 -17.41
C LYS A 5 -4.28 5.09 -16.78
N ASN A 6 -3.32 5.95 -17.09
CA ASN A 6 -3.18 7.30 -16.53
C ASN A 6 -3.20 7.33 -14.98
N VAL A 7 -2.62 6.31 -14.35
CA VAL A 7 -2.48 6.27 -12.89
C VAL A 7 -1.34 7.20 -12.50
N LYS A 8 -1.66 8.25 -11.75
CA LYS A 8 -0.69 9.24 -11.28
C LYS A 8 -0.35 9.13 -9.80
N THR A 9 -1.19 8.47 -9.00
CA THR A 9 -1.02 8.46 -7.54
C THR A 9 -0.95 7.05 -6.99
N PHE A 10 0.05 6.81 -6.15
CA PHE A 10 0.29 5.51 -5.52
C PHE A 10 0.24 5.63 -3.99
N TYR A 11 -0.46 4.71 -3.35
CA TYR A 11 -0.45 4.56 -1.89
C TYR A 11 0.22 3.23 -1.55
N VAL A 12 1.29 3.29 -0.78
CA VAL A 12 2.03 2.11 -0.31
C VAL A 12 2.07 2.13 1.20
N GLY A 13 2.09 0.95 1.82
CA GLY A 13 2.34 0.87 3.24
C GLY A 13 3.78 1.06 3.63
N ASN A 14 4.03 0.77 4.91
CA ASN A 14 5.37 0.70 5.48
C ASN A 14 5.58 -0.57 6.34
N HIS A 15 4.80 -1.63 6.13
CA HIS A 15 4.86 -2.85 6.94
C HIS A 15 5.19 -4.08 6.09
N GLY A 16 6.42 -4.56 6.21
CA GLY A 16 6.92 -5.77 5.55
C GLY A 16 7.73 -5.50 4.28
N GLU A 17 8.43 -6.53 3.82
CA GLU A 17 9.39 -6.45 2.71
C GLU A 17 8.76 -5.97 1.39
N PHE A 18 7.51 -6.36 1.13
CA PHE A 18 6.79 -5.93 -0.07
C PHE A 18 6.56 -4.42 -0.09
N ASP A 19 6.05 -3.86 1.01
CA ASP A 19 5.84 -2.41 1.17
C ASP A 19 7.17 -1.66 1.01
N PHE A 20 8.24 -2.17 1.61
CA PHE A 20 9.58 -1.56 1.51
C PHE A 20 10.12 -1.56 0.07
N MET A 21 10.07 -2.70 -0.61
CA MET A 21 10.48 -2.83 -2.02
C MET A 21 9.70 -1.87 -2.93
N VAL A 22 8.37 -1.82 -2.79
CA VAL A 22 7.52 -0.93 -3.58
C VAL A 22 7.86 0.53 -3.30
N SER A 23 8.05 0.93 -2.04
CA SER A 23 8.38 2.31 -1.70
C SER A 23 9.72 2.78 -2.29
N ARG A 24 10.72 1.89 -2.38
CA ARG A 24 12.00 2.20 -3.03
C ARG A 24 11.85 2.41 -4.53
N ILE A 25 11.15 1.50 -5.20
CA ILE A 25 10.91 1.59 -6.64
C ILE A 25 10.09 2.86 -6.96
N LEU A 26 9.10 3.21 -6.15
CA LEU A 26 8.31 4.43 -6.36
C LEU A 26 9.14 5.71 -6.21
N ARG A 27 10.13 5.74 -5.30
CA ARG A 27 11.07 6.86 -5.20
C ARG A 27 11.87 7.01 -6.49
N GLU A 28 12.44 5.91 -6.99
CA GLU A 28 13.21 5.90 -8.24
C GLU A 28 12.35 6.31 -9.45
N LEU A 29 11.10 5.83 -9.52
CA LEU A 29 10.19 6.15 -10.62
C LEU A 29 9.62 7.58 -10.55
N ALA A 30 9.52 8.19 -9.38
CA ALA A 30 9.05 9.56 -9.24
C ALA A 30 10.04 10.59 -9.83
N ASP A 31 11.32 10.23 -9.95
CA ASP A 31 12.32 11.06 -10.62
C ASP A 31 12.21 10.97 -12.16
N GLU A 32 11.69 9.87 -12.70
CA GLU A 32 11.61 9.61 -14.14
C GLU A 32 10.20 9.87 -14.72
N PHE A 33 9.15 9.73 -13.92
CA PHE A 33 7.75 9.82 -14.37
C PHE A 33 6.96 10.85 -13.54
N ASP A 34 5.98 11.50 -14.18
CA ASP A 34 5.01 12.40 -13.52
C ASP A 34 4.01 11.59 -12.67
N ILE A 35 4.50 11.04 -11.57
CA ILE A 35 3.75 10.28 -10.58
C ILE A 35 3.98 10.85 -9.19
N SER A 36 2.99 10.70 -8.33
CA SER A 36 3.06 10.99 -6.90
C SER A 36 2.87 9.70 -6.12
N PHE A 37 3.57 9.56 -5.01
CA PHE A 37 3.37 8.43 -4.11
C PHE A 37 3.36 8.86 -2.65
N TYR A 38 2.68 8.06 -1.83
CA TYR A 38 2.56 8.27 -0.40
C TYR A 38 2.76 6.97 0.37
N ILE A 39 3.66 7.03 1.35
CA ILE A 39 3.91 5.98 2.33
C ILE A 39 2.92 6.17 3.49
N VAL A 40 1.92 5.32 3.57
CA VAL A 40 0.81 5.44 4.51
C VAL A 40 1.12 4.69 5.79
N LEU A 41 1.30 5.45 6.87
CA LEU A 41 1.73 4.93 8.17
C LEU A 41 0.57 4.25 8.91
N ALA A 42 0.84 3.12 9.54
CA ALA A 42 -0.12 2.48 10.46
C ALA A 42 0.02 2.97 11.91
N TYR A 43 1.13 3.62 12.25
CA TYR A 43 1.40 4.12 13.59
C TYR A 43 1.98 5.52 13.50
N MET A 44 1.71 6.34 14.52
CA MET A 44 2.39 7.62 14.68
C MET A 44 3.91 7.39 14.78
N PRO A 45 4.73 8.12 14.01
CA PRO A 45 6.18 8.07 14.17
C PRO A 45 6.57 8.53 15.56
N LEU A 46 7.61 7.93 16.13
CA LEU A 46 8.09 8.29 17.47
C LEU A 46 8.99 9.53 17.35
N LYS A 47 9.01 10.37 18.39
CA LYS A 47 9.86 11.58 18.43
C LYS A 47 11.37 11.30 18.31
N THR A 48 11.80 10.04 18.47
CA THR A 48 13.21 9.63 18.30
C THR A 48 13.61 9.46 16.84
N ASP A 49 12.66 9.55 15.92
CA ASP A 49 12.86 9.31 14.49
C ASP A 49 13.18 10.59 13.69
N ASP A 50 13.67 11.65 14.33
CA ASP A 50 13.88 12.98 13.71
C ASP A 50 14.82 12.97 12.49
N ASN A 51 15.62 11.91 12.31
CA ASN A 51 16.49 11.72 11.13
C ASN A 51 15.77 11.05 9.93
N ASN A 52 14.52 10.63 10.07
CA ASN A 52 13.78 9.99 8.99
C ASN A 52 13.14 11.03 8.05
N ASP A 53 13.29 10.83 6.74
CA ASP A 53 12.61 11.61 5.72
C ASP A 53 11.11 11.23 5.65
N TYR A 54 10.27 12.10 6.22
CA TYR A 54 8.82 11.96 6.25
C TYR A 54 8.10 12.68 5.10
N SER A 55 8.83 13.25 4.13
CA SER A 55 8.27 14.10 3.07
C SER A 55 7.20 13.40 2.22
N TYR A 56 7.26 12.08 2.14
CA TYR A 56 6.33 11.25 1.37
C TYR A 56 5.35 10.48 2.24
N THR A 57 5.24 10.79 3.53
CA THR A 57 4.40 10.02 4.47
C THR A 57 3.04 10.64 4.71
N ILE A 58 2.02 9.80 4.86
CA ILE A 58 0.66 10.21 5.26
C ILE A 58 0.22 9.36 6.45
N LEU A 59 -0.42 10.01 7.43
CA LEU A 59 -1.13 9.33 8.49
C LEU A 59 -2.64 9.30 8.17
N PRO A 60 -3.28 8.13 8.14
CA PRO A 60 -4.72 8.02 7.94
C PRO A 60 -5.53 8.77 8.99
N ASP A 61 -6.48 9.59 8.56
CA ASP A 61 -7.44 10.26 9.47
C ASP A 61 -8.15 9.24 10.37
N GLY A 62 -8.23 9.53 11.66
CA GLY A 62 -8.94 8.72 12.66
C GLY A 62 -8.14 7.52 13.18
N ILE A 63 -6.92 7.27 12.68
CA ILE A 63 -6.09 6.15 13.14
C ILE A 63 -5.68 6.27 14.61
N GLU A 64 -5.63 7.49 15.16
CA GLU A 64 -5.33 7.76 16.57
C GLU A 64 -6.36 7.16 17.54
N ARG A 65 -7.57 6.88 17.05
CA ARG A 65 -8.67 6.26 17.81
C ARG A 65 -8.72 4.75 17.66
N VAL A 66 -7.90 4.19 16.77
CA VAL A 66 -7.91 2.76 16.44
C VAL A 66 -7.00 2.01 17.41
N PRO A 67 -7.49 0.94 18.08
CA PRO A 67 -6.62 0.12 18.92
C PRO A 67 -5.43 -0.42 18.12
N LYS A 68 -4.23 -0.37 18.70
CA LYS A 68 -2.95 -0.70 18.03
C LYS A 68 -2.99 -2.00 17.22
N ARG A 69 -3.62 -3.06 17.75
CA ARG A 69 -3.77 -4.37 17.09
C ARG A 69 -4.53 -4.34 15.75
N PHE A 70 -5.29 -3.28 15.47
CA PHE A 70 -6.08 -3.10 14.25
C PHE A 70 -5.56 -1.97 13.35
N ALA A 71 -4.49 -1.28 13.73
CA ALA A 71 -4.04 -0.08 13.02
C ALA A 71 -3.56 -0.39 11.60
N ILE A 72 -2.84 -1.50 11.39
CA ILE A 72 -2.43 -1.96 10.05
C ILE A 72 -3.66 -2.24 9.17
N ASP A 73 -4.67 -2.93 9.71
CA ASP A 73 -5.87 -3.25 8.93
C ASP A 73 -6.68 -1.99 8.59
N TYR A 74 -6.73 -1.04 9.53
CA TYR A 74 -7.35 0.27 9.31
C TYR A 74 -6.64 1.04 8.21
N ARG A 75 -5.30 1.13 8.27
CA ARG A 75 -4.47 1.75 7.24
C ARG A 75 -4.71 1.12 5.87
N ASN A 76 -4.73 -0.22 5.78
CA ASN A 76 -4.98 -0.93 4.53
C ASN A 76 -6.37 -0.62 3.95
N LYS A 77 -7.41 -0.60 4.78
CA LYS A 77 -8.76 -0.18 4.35
C LYS A 77 -8.78 1.28 3.90
N TRP A 78 -8.05 2.15 4.57
CA TRP A 78 -7.98 3.57 4.23
C TRP A 78 -7.38 3.79 2.83
N MET A 79 -6.28 3.07 2.51
CA MET A 79 -5.68 3.09 1.18
C MET A 79 -6.64 2.53 0.11
N LEU A 80 -7.21 1.37 0.38
CA LEU A 80 -8.10 0.67 -0.57
C LEU A 80 -9.34 1.49 -0.94
N LYS A 81 -9.93 2.21 0.03
CA LYS A 81 -11.06 3.11 -0.23
C LYS A 81 -10.71 4.26 -1.18
N ARG A 82 -9.44 4.66 -1.25
CA ARG A 82 -8.94 5.79 -2.07
C ARG A 82 -8.31 5.35 -3.39
N ALA A 83 -8.18 4.05 -3.61
CA ALA A 83 -7.55 3.49 -4.79
C ALA A 83 -8.60 2.96 -5.76
N ASP A 84 -8.38 3.12 -7.07
CA ASP A 84 -9.17 2.46 -8.11
C ASP A 84 -8.58 1.10 -8.51
N PHE A 85 -7.25 0.99 -8.37
CA PHE A 85 -6.47 -0.21 -8.59
C PHE A 85 -5.81 -0.65 -7.28
N VAL A 86 -5.87 -1.95 -6.98
CA VAL A 86 -5.24 -2.53 -5.80
C VAL A 86 -4.26 -3.59 -6.27
N VAL A 87 -2.97 -3.38 -6.02
CA VAL A 87 -1.91 -4.34 -6.35
C VAL A 87 -1.59 -5.15 -5.10
N THR A 88 -1.69 -6.47 -5.20
CA THR A 88 -1.43 -7.39 -4.08
C THR A 88 -0.38 -8.42 -4.44
N TYR A 89 0.40 -8.82 -3.43
CA TYR A 89 1.34 -9.93 -3.52
C TYR A 89 1.03 -10.92 -2.40
N ILE A 90 0.39 -12.03 -2.73
CA ILE A 90 -0.02 -13.07 -1.78
C ILE A 90 0.72 -14.34 -2.15
N THR A 91 1.72 -14.73 -1.36
CA THR A 91 2.29 -16.07 -1.47
C THR A 91 1.39 -17.05 -0.71
N GLU A 92 1.30 -18.29 -1.19
CA GLU A 92 0.41 -19.35 -0.65
C GLU A 92 0.60 -19.63 0.86
N LYS A 93 1.65 -19.08 1.51
CA LYS A 93 1.92 -19.18 2.94
C LYS A 93 1.28 -18.05 3.79
N ILE A 94 0.75 -16.98 3.19
CA ILE A 94 0.21 -15.80 3.89
C ILE A 94 -1.32 -15.73 3.72
N VAL A 95 -2.04 -16.78 4.12
CA VAL A 95 -3.49 -16.92 3.80
C VAL A 95 -4.42 -16.14 4.74
N SER A 96 -4.02 -15.68 5.92
CA SER A 96 -5.04 -15.21 6.90
C SER A 96 -5.35 -13.70 6.93
N ARG A 97 -4.46 -12.81 6.44
CA ARG A 97 -4.67 -11.35 6.58
C ARG A 97 -4.64 -10.54 5.28
N SER A 98 -3.99 -11.03 4.22
CA SER A 98 -3.94 -10.32 2.93
C SER A 98 -5.14 -10.67 2.05
N ALA A 99 -5.62 -11.92 2.12
CA ALA A 99 -6.80 -12.39 1.38
C ALA A 99 -8.06 -11.58 1.69
N GLN A 100 -8.28 -11.20 2.96
CA GLN A 100 -9.41 -10.34 3.33
C GLN A 100 -9.40 -8.96 2.63
N PHE A 101 -8.24 -8.42 2.26
CA PHE A 101 -8.16 -7.15 1.54
C PHE A 101 -8.41 -7.33 0.05
N LYS A 102 -7.99 -8.47 -0.55
CA LYS A 102 -8.38 -8.86 -1.91
C LYS A 102 -9.91 -8.96 -2.02
N ASP A 103 -10.54 -9.70 -1.12
CA ASP A 103 -12.00 -9.85 -1.07
C ASP A 103 -12.70 -8.50 -0.84
N TYR A 104 -12.17 -7.66 0.06
CA TYR A 104 -12.72 -6.34 0.30
C TYR A 104 -12.62 -5.43 -0.93
N ALA A 105 -11.50 -5.45 -1.66
CA ALA A 105 -11.33 -4.68 -2.89
C ALA A 105 -12.32 -5.11 -3.98
N MET A 106 -12.47 -6.43 -4.18
CA MET A 106 -13.42 -6.99 -5.13
C MET A 106 -14.87 -6.59 -4.81
N ARG A 107 -15.26 -6.65 -3.53
CA ARG A 107 -16.60 -6.20 -3.09
C ARG A 107 -16.84 -4.70 -3.27
N GLN A 108 -15.79 -3.90 -3.42
CA GLN A 108 -15.86 -2.46 -3.68
C GLN A 108 -15.72 -2.13 -5.18
N ASN A 109 -15.84 -3.12 -6.08
CA ASN A 109 -15.67 -2.99 -7.53
C ASN A 109 -14.32 -2.38 -7.94
N LYS A 110 -13.26 -2.60 -7.15
CA LYS A 110 -11.90 -2.15 -7.48
C LYS A 110 -11.22 -3.14 -8.40
N THR A 111 -10.33 -2.65 -9.27
CA THR A 111 -9.52 -3.53 -10.13
C THR A 111 -8.36 -4.10 -9.31
N VAL A 112 -8.36 -5.41 -9.06
CA VAL A 112 -7.29 -6.09 -8.32
C VAL A 112 -6.26 -6.67 -9.28
N ILE A 113 -4.98 -6.40 -9.04
CA ILE A 113 -3.85 -6.96 -9.79
C ILE A 113 -3.05 -7.81 -8.80
N GLU A 114 -3.11 -9.13 -8.95
CA GLU A 114 -2.32 -10.05 -8.13
C GLU A 114 -1.01 -10.44 -8.83
N ILE A 115 0.12 -10.06 -8.23
CA ILE A 115 1.44 -10.29 -8.83
C ILE A 115 1.85 -11.77 -8.77
N SER A 116 1.43 -12.50 -7.73
CA SER A 116 1.69 -13.94 -7.56
C SER A 116 1.13 -14.75 -8.73
N GLU A 117 -0.11 -14.47 -9.14
CA GLU A 117 -0.78 -15.15 -10.25
C GLU A 117 -0.14 -14.84 -11.61
N ILE A 118 0.51 -13.68 -11.76
CA ILE A 118 1.20 -13.29 -13.01
C ILE A 118 2.48 -14.11 -13.23
N ASN A 119 3.14 -14.57 -12.15
CA ASN A 119 4.40 -15.32 -12.23
C ASN A 119 4.20 -16.84 -12.34
N SER A 120 2.98 -17.35 -12.12
CA SER A 120 2.65 -18.79 -12.19
C SER A 120 2.47 -19.33 -13.62
N HIS A 121 2.65 -18.50 -14.65
CA HIS A 121 2.56 -18.87 -16.06
C HIS A 121 3.92 -18.86 -16.79
N LYS A 122 5.01 -19.18 -16.09
CA LYS A 122 6.31 -19.46 -16.70
C LYS A 122 6.74 -20.90 -16.44
#